data_AF-F3UWU4-F1
#
_entry.id   AF-F3UWU4-F1
#
_cell.length_a   1.000
_cell.length_b   1.000
_cell.length_c   1.000
_cell.angle_alpha   90.00
_cell.angle_beta   90.00
_cell.angle_gamma   90.00
#
_symmetry.space_group_name_H-M   'P 1'
#
loop_
_entity.id
_entity.type
_entity.pdbx_description
1 polymer ?
#
loop_
_entity_poly.entity_id
_entity_poly.type
_entity_poly.pdbx_seq_one_letter_code
_entity_poly.pdbx_strand_id
1 'polypeptide(L)'
;MKSDETIIRKTLMEQLNFITNLLGIKDQNITILDVLDAGTHKEIIAKLDYPAPKCSHCQGQMAKYDFQKESKIPYLECVGYKMLIRLKKRRFRCKICRKMAVAETSLVKKNHQIATIVKQKIAQKLIEKVPMTAIAESLAVSTSTVIRKLKEFKFKANLNYLPEHMSWDVETVREVTVSIGR
;
A
#
# COMPACT_ATOMS: atom_id res chain seq x y z
N MET A 1 32.72 -17.75 -22.95
CA MET A 1 32.50 -16.36 -22.48
C MET A 1 31.02 -15.92 -22.39
N LYS A 2 30.01 -16.76 -22.67
CA LYS A 2 28.58 -16.42 -22.42
C LYS A 2 28.08 -16.77 -20.99
N SER A 3 28.95 -17.30 -20.13
CA SER A 3 28.63 -17.85 -18.81
C SER A 3 28.53 -16.80 -17.71
N ASP A 4 29.40 -15.79 -17.72
CA ASP A 4 29.57 -14.96 -16.52
C ASP A 4 28.44 -13.92 -16.39
N GLU A 5 27.98 -13.35 -17.51
CA GLU A 5 26.79 -12.50 -17.52
C GLU A 5 25.50 -13.25 -17.15
N THR A 6 25.38 -14.52 -17.54
CA THR A 6 24.20 -15.34 -17.21
C THR A 6 24.20 -15.75 -15.74
N ILE A 7 25.37 -16.04 -15.16
CA ILE A 7 25.54 -16.32 -13.73
C ILE A 7 25.23 -15.06 -12.89
N ILE A 8 25.78 -13.88 -13.25
CA ILE A 8 25.53 -12.62 -12.53
C ILE A 8 24.04 -12.24 -12.57
N ARG A 9 23.38 -12.39 -13.73
CA ARG A 9 21.93 -12.14 -13.85
C ARG A 9 21.12 -13.10 -13.00
N LYS A 10 21.54 -14.36 -12.89
CA LYS A 10 20.86 -15.36 -12.05
C LYS A 10 20.97 -15.00 -10.58
N THR A 11 22.15 -14.64 -10.09
CA THR A 11 22.36 -14.22 -8.69
C THR A 11 21.58 -12.95 -8.36
N LEU A 12 21.55 -11.95 -9.25
CA LEU A 12 20.78 -10.72 -9.05
C LEU A 12 19.27 -11.01 -8.98
N MET A 13 18.76 -11.88 -9.84
CA MET A 13 17.34 -12.28 -9.83
C MET A 13 16.97 -13.05 -8.56
N GLU A 14 17.87 -13.91 -8.05
CA GLU A 14 17.68 -14.62 -6.78
C GLU A 14 17.63 -13.67 -5.59
N GLN A 15 18.52 -12.66 -5.55
CA GLN A 15 18.51 -11.62 -4.51
C GLN A 15 17.22 -10.79 -4.52
N LEU A 16 16.74 -10.39 -5.70
CA LEU A 16 15.49 -9.63 -5.83
C LEU A 16 14.26 -10.45 -5.43
N ASN A 17 14.25 -11.75 -5.74
CA ASN A 17 13.21 -12.68 -5.29
C ASN A 17 13.23 -12.91 -3.77
N PHE A 18 14.42 -12.87 -3.15
CA PHE A 18 14.51 -12.90 -1.70
C PHE A 18 13.89 -11.64 -1.07
N ILE A 19 14.15 -10.46 -1.65
CA ILE A 19 13.60 -9.18 -1.18
C ILE A 19 12.07 -9.15 -1.30
N THR A 20 11.48 -9.62 -2.41
CA THR A 20 10.02 -9.67 -2.56
C THR A 20 9.37 -10.54 -1.49
N ASN A 21 9.98 -11.69 -1.19
CA ASN A 21 9.52 -12.61 -0.15
C ASN A 21 9.65 -12.00 1.25
N LEU A 22 10.78 -11.36 1.55
CA LEU A 22 11.03 -10.70 2.84
C LEU A 22 10.00 -9.59 3.11
N LEU A 23 9.64 -8.83 2.07
CA LEU A 23 8.66 -7.76 2.18
C LEU A 23 7.21 -8.25 2.19
N GLY A 24 6.96 -9.54 1.98
CA GLY A 24 5.62 -10.10 1.93
C GLY A 24 4.79 -9.57 0.75
N ILE A 25 5.43 -9.18 -0.36
CA ILE A 25 4.72 -8.74 -1.57
C ILE A 25 4.15 -9.99 -2.25
N LYS A 26 2.83 -10.20 -2.09
CA LYS A 26 2.13 -11.39 -2.63
C LYS A 26 1.90 -11.37 -4.14
N ASP A 27 2.06 -10.21 -4.79
CA ASP A 27 1.70 -10.04 -6.20
C ASP A 27 2.84 -10.46 -7.13
N GLN A 28 2.63 -11.55 -7.87
CA GLN A 28 3.61 -12.14 -8.79
C GLN A 28 3.90 -11.26 -10.01
N ASN A 29 3.04 -10.27 -10.32
CA ASN A 29 3.23 -9.39 -11.47
C ASN A 29 4.11 -8.17 -11.17
N ILE A 30 4.55 -8.01 -9.91
CA ILE A 30 5.46 -6.95 -9.49
C ILE A 30 6.90 -7.46 -9.62
N THR A 31 7.69 -6.81 -10.46
CA THR A 31 9.13 -7.05 -10.57
C THR A 31 9.89 -5.92 -9.90
N ILE A 32 10.74 -6.23 -8.91
CA ILE A 32 11.69 -5.27 -8.37
C ILE A 32 12.81 -5.09 -9.38
N LEU A 33 13.18 -3.84 -9.66
CA LEU A 33 14.25 -3.47 -10.56
C LEU A 33 15.53 -3.15 -9.80
N ASP A 34 15.39 -2.37 -8.72
CA ASP A 34 16.53 -1.88 -7.95
C ASP A 34 16.11 -1.45 -6.53
N VAL A 35 17.09 -1.34 -5.64
CA VAL A 35 16.93 -0.82 -4.28
C VAL A 35 17.95 0.29 -4.06
N LEU A 36 17.47 1.49 -3.81
CA LEU A 36 18.29 2.67 -3.55
C LEU A 36 18.28 3.01 -2.06
N ASP A 37 19.43 3.44 -1.54
CA ASP A 37 19.55 4.00 -0.20
C ASP A 37 19.61 5.52 -0.30
N ALA A 38 18.59 6.22 0.21
CA ALA A 38 18.55 7.67 0.26
C ALA A 38 19.08 8.22 1.61
N GLY A 39 19.70 7.36 2.43
CA GLY A 39 20.26 7.66 3.76
C GLY A 39 19.19 7.78 4.85
N THR A 40 18.12 8.55 4.58
CA THR A 40 16.99 8.72 5.51
C THR A 40 15.92 7.62 5.37
N HIS A 41 15.84 7.01 4.19
CA HIS A 41 14.87 5.97 3.87
C HIS A 41 15.40 5.11 2.73
N LYS A 42 14.89 3.89 2.63
CA LYS A 42 15.21 2.97 1.53
C LYS A 42 14.11 3.01 0.49
N GLU A 43 14.49 3.12 -0.78
CA GLU A 43 13.57 3.17 -1.90
C GLU A 43 13.66 1.90 -2.74
N ILE A 44 12.51 1.26 -2.99
CA ILE A 44 12.43 0.08 -3.85
C ILE A 44 11.80 0.50 -5.16
N ILE A 45 12.53 0.34 -6.25
CA ILE A 45 12.04 0.62 -7.59
C ILE A 45 11.42 -0.66 -8.13
N ALA A 46 10.13 -0.61 -8.45
CA ALA A 46 9.38 -1.75 -8.95
C ALA A 46 8.52 -1.38 -10.16
N LYS A 47 8.28 -2.38 -11.03
CA LYS A 47 7.33 -2.29 -12.14
C LYS A 47 6.24 -3.34 -12.00
N LEU A 48 5.01 -2.96 -12.31
CA LEU A 48 3.87 -3.86 -12.42
C LEU A 48 3.55 -4.03 -13.91
N ASP A 49 3.77 -5.23 -14.43
CA ASP A 49 3.53 -5.56 -15.84
C ASP A 49 3.01 -6.98 -15.99
N TYR A 50 1.97 -7.15 -16.81
CA TYR A 50 1.37 -8.45 -17.12
C TYR A 50 0.77 -8.43 -18.53
N PRO A 51 0.42 -9.59 -19.12
CA PRO A 51 -0.18 -9.66 -20.45
C PRO A 51 -1.44 -8.80 -20.58
N ALA A 52 -1.64 -8.17 -21.74
CA ALA A 52 -2.73 -7.23 -21.91
C ALA A 52 -4.10 -7.93 -21.77
N PRO A 53 -4.97 -7.47 -20.86
CA PRO A 53 -6.29 -8.06 -20.69
C PRO A 53 -7.22 -7.69 -21.86
N LYS A 54 -8.39 -8.34 -21.92
CA LYS A 54 -9.46 -7.89 -22.83
C LYS A 54 -10.08 -6.59 -22.32
N CYS A 55 -10.55 -5.76 -23.24
CA CYS A 55 -11.19 -4.50 -22.88
C CYS A 55 -12.52 -4.73 -22.15
N SER A 56 -12.70 -4.14 -20.97
CA SER A 56 -13.95 -4.24 -20.21
C SER A 56 -15.17 -3.64 -20.92
N HIS A 57 -14.96 -2.74 -21.88
CA HIS A 57 -16.05 -2.03 -22.56
C HIS A 57 -16.51 -2.69 -23.85
N CYS A 58 -15.58 -3.13 -24.70
CA CYS A 58 -15.91 -3.69 -26.02
C CYS A 58 -15.35 -5.10 -26.23
N GLN A 59 -14.78 -5.73 -25.19
CA GLN A 59 -14.14 -7.06 -25.23
C GLN A 59 -12.99 -7.22 -26.24
N GLY A 60 -12.64 -6.15 -26.96
CA GLY A 60 -11.54 -6.13 -27.91
C GLY A 60 -10.17 -6.29 -27.27
N GLN A 61 -9.19 -6.71 -28.08
CA GLN A 61 -7.82 -6.90 -27.63
C GLN A 61 -7.18 -5.57 -27.22
N MET A 62 -6.57 -5.53 -26.04
CA MET A 62 -5.75 -4.40 -25.60
C MET A 62 -4.29 -4.64 -25.96
N ALA A 63 -3.55 -3.55 -26.18
CA ALA A 63 -2.10 -3.58 -26.37
C ALA A 63 -1.42 -2.90 -25.17
N LYS A 64 -0.19 -3.32 -24.87
CA LYS A 64 0.68 -2.57 -23.97
C LYS A 64 0.98 -1.21 -24.58
N TYR A 65 0.81 -0.16 -23.81
CA TYR A 65 1.13 1.19 -24.20
C TYR A 65 2.40 1.61 -23.44
N ASP A 66 2.32 2.67 -22.65
CA ASP A 66 3.40 3.18 -21.82
C ASP A 66 3.23 2.79 -20.33
N PHE A 67 4.11 3.33 -19.49
CA PHE A 67 3.96 3.27 -18.04
C PHE A 67 3.33 4.54 -17.51
N GLN A 68 2.66 4.42 -16.37
CA GLN A 68 2.27 5.57 -15.55
C GLN A 68 3.50 6.17 -14.88
N LYS A 69 3.41 7.48 -14.56
CA LYS A 69 4.33 8.13 -13.61
C LYS A 69 4.44 7.30 -12.33
N GLU A 70 5.65 7.18 -11.82
CA GLU A 70 5.95 6.45 -10.60
C GLU A 70 5.08 6.91 -9.43
N SER A 71 4.41 5.95 -8.81
CA SER A 71 3.67 6.19 -7.57
C SER A 71 4.60 5.94 -6.39
N LYS A 72 4.73 6.92 -5.50
CA LYS A 72 5.43 6.77 -4.22
C LYS A 72 4.48 6.16 -3.20
N ILE A 73 4.77 4.95 -2.75
CA ILE A 73 3.92 4.19 -1.84
C ILE A 73 4.69 3.96 -0.54
N PRO A 74 4.28 4.61 0.57
CA PRO A 74 4.84 4.31 1.89
C PRO A 74 4.62 2.84 2.26
N TYR A 75 5.64 2.21 2.84
CA TYR A 75 5.60 0.81 3.26
C TYR A 75 5.97 0.64 4.74
N LEU A 76 5.97 -0.60 5.23
CA LEU A 76 6.40 -0.89 6.59
C LEU A 76 7.90 -0.63 6.76
N GLU A 77 8.27 -0.17 7.95
CA GLU A 77 9.66 0.02 8.35
C GLU A 77 10.40 -1.33 8.43
N CYS A 78 11.66 -1.35 7.99
CA CYS A 78 12.52 -2.53 8.06
C CYS A 78 13.89 -2.13 8.62
N VAL A 79 14.32 -2.81 9.70
CA VAL A 79 15.62 -2.57 10.37
C VAL A 79 15.83 -1.10 10.77
N GLY A 80 14.79 -0.41 11.25
CA GLY A 80 14.89 1.00 11.66
C GLY A 80 14.84 2.02 10.51
N TYR A 81 14.72 1.56 9.26
CA TYR A 81 14.64 2.43 8.08
C TYR A 81 13.22 2.51 7.54
N LYS A 82 12.75 3.74 7.33
CA LYS A 82 11.52 4.02 6.57
C LYS A 82 11.68 3.48 5.15
N MET A 83 10.62 2.87 4.62
CA MET A 83 10.63 2.28 3.29
C MET A 83 9.61 2.93 2.37
N LEU A 84 10.00 3.12 1.11
CA LEU A 84 9.15 3.68 0.08
C LEU A 84 9.25 2.85 -1.20
N ILE A 85 8.12 2.39 -1.72
CA ILE A 85 8.06 1.67 -2.98
C ILE A 85 7.71 2.65 -4.09
N ARG A 86 8.59 2.77 -5.09
CA ARG A 86 8.35 3.49 -6.35
C ARG A 86 7.81 2.52 -7.38
N LEU A 87 6.50 2.51 -7.55
CA LEU A 87 5.83 1.57 -8.46
C LEU A 87 5.45 2.24 -9.78
N LYS A 88 5.99 1.71 -10.89
CA LYS A 88 5.55 2.00 -12.26
C LYS A 88 4.46 1.02 -12.67
N LYS A 89 3.25 1.50 -12.96
CA LYS A 89 2.14 0.65 -13.44
C LYS A 89 2.02 0.69 -14.96
N ARG A 90 1.89 -0.48 -15.61
CA ARG A 90 1.67 -0.57 -17.06
C ARG A 90 0.28 -0.01 -17.42
N ARG A 91 0.22 0.77 -18.50
CA ARG A 91 -1.05 1.17 -19.15
C ARG A 91 -1.32 0.30 -20.37
N PHE A 92 -2.59 0.00 -20.57
CA PHE A 92 -3.11 -0.76 -21.70
C PHE A 92 -4.06 0.11 -22.50
N ARG A 93 -3.95 0.08 -23.83
CA ARG A 93 -4.84 0.80 -24.75
C ARG A 93 -5.64 -0.19 -25.59
N CYS A 94 -6.96 -0.05 -25.63
CA CYS A 94 -7.79 -0.85 -26.53
C CYS A 94 -7.59 -0.41 -27.98
N LYS A 95 -7.44 -1.36 -28.91
CA LYS A 95 -7.32 -1.07 -30.35
C LYS A 95 -8.62 -0.54 -30.97
N ILE A 96 -9.78 -0.98 -30.46
CA ILE A 96 -11.10 -0.65 -31.02
C ILE A 96 -11.62 0.67 -30.43
N CYS A 97 -11.87 0.71 -29.12
CA CYS A 97 -12.51 1.87 -28.47
C CYS A 97 -11.53 2.91 -27.92
N ARG A 98 -10.21 2.69 -28.08
CA ARG A 98 -9.12 3.56 -27.58
C ARG A 98 -9.12 3.84 -26.07
N LYS A 99 -10.00 3.21 -25.29
CA LYS A 99 -10.04 3.34 -23.82
C LYS A 99 -8.76 2.79 -23.18
N MET A 100 -8.36 3.45 -22.10
CA MET A 100 -7.17 3.10 -21.32
C MET A 100 -7.56 2.30 -20.08
N ALA A 101 -6.80 1.25 -19.79
CA ALA A 101 -6.82 0.56 -18.51
C ALA A 101 -5.42 0.61 -17.88
N VAL A 102 -5.36 0.58 -16.54
CA VAL A 102 -4.11 0.56 -15.78
C VAL A 102 -3.98 -0.79 -15.11
N ALA A 103 -2.77 -1.31 -15.03
CA ALA A 103 -2.47 -2.52 -14.28
C ALA A 103 -2.89 -2.39 -12.81
N GLU A 104 -3.68 -3.35 -12.33
CA GLU A 104 -4.16 -3.40 -10.94
C GLU A 104 -3.31 -4.37 -10.12
N THR A 105 -3.20 -4.12 -8.81
CA THR A 105 -2.38 -4.92 -7.89
C THR A 105 -3.03 -5.02 -6.52
N SER A 106 -2.76 -6.11 -5.79
CA SER A 106 -3.21 -6.29 -4.40
C SER A 106 -2.47 -5.41 -3.38
N LEU A 107 -1.26 -4.93 -3.74
CA LEU A 107 -0.45 -4.07 -2.88
C LEU A 107 -1.15 -2.74 -2.58
N VAL A 108 -1.79 -2.15 -3.59
CA VAL A 108 -2.48 -0.86 -3.50
C VAL A 108 -3.80 -0.90 -4.26
N LYS A 109 -4.89 -0.62 -3.56
CA LYS A 109 -6.23 -0.49 -4.17
C LYS A 109 -6.25 0.58 -5.27
N LYS A 110 -7.13 0.42 -6.25
CA LYS A 110 -7.38 1.42 -7.30
C LYS A 110 -7.65 2.80 -6.70
N ASN A 111 -7.06 3.85 -7.29
CA ASN A 111 -7.18 5.24 -6.84
C ASN A 111 -6.64 5.52 -5.43
N HIS A 112 -5.83 4.63 -4.85
CA HIS A 112 -5.11 4.88 -3.61
C HIS A 112 -3.60 4.90 -3.84
N GLN A 113 -2.88 5.52 -2.90
CA GLN A 113 -1.41 5.59 -2.87
C GLN A 113 -0.81 4.91 -1.63
N ILE A 114 -1.64 4.41 -0.71
CA ILE A 114 -1.21 3.79 0.54
C ILE A 114 -1.40 2.28 0.43
N ALA A 115 -0.34 1.54 0.77
CA ALA A 115 -0.36 0.08 0.75
C ALA A 115 -1.43 -0.49 1.68
N THR A 116 -2.05 -1.59 1.26
CA THR A 116 -3.08 -2.30 2.02
C THR A 116 -2.56 -2.78 3.38
N ILE A 117 -1.32 -3.26 3.42
CA ILE A 117 -0.64 -3.70 4.65
C ILE A 117 -0.47 -2.57 5.67
N VAL A 118 -0.14 -1.35 5.22
CA VAL A 118 -0.02 -0.18 6.11
C VAL A 118 -1.39 0.15 6.69
N LYS A 119 -2.46 0.11 5.89
CA LYS A 119 -3.84 0.32 6.40
C LYS A 119 -4.25 -0.74 7.42
N GLN A 120 -3.82 -1.99 7.25
CA GLN A 120 -4.05 -3.06 8.23
C GLN A 120 -3.26 -2.81 9.51
N LYS A 121 -2.00 -2.38 9.41
CA LYS A 121 -1.18 -2.05 10.58
C LYS A 121 -1.70 -0.85 11.36
N ILE A 122 -2.22 0.17 10.68
CA ILE A 122 -2.93 1.30 11.31
C ILE A 122 -4.12 0.77 12.12
N ALA A 123 -4.94 -0.09 11.52
CA ALA A 123 -6.08 -0.70 12.21
C ALA A 123 -5.64 -1.48 13.47
N GLN A 124 -4.57 -2.28 13.36
CA GLN A 124 -4.02 -3.02 14.50
C GLN A 124 -3.58 -2.07 15.64
N LYS A 125 -2.77 -1.04 15.33
CA LYS A 125 -2.27 -0.10 16.34
C LYS A 125 -3.39 0.73 16.98
N LEU A 126 -4.46 1.02 16.25
CA LEU A 126 -5.65 1.68 16.80
C LEU A 126 -6.39 0.78 17.81
N ILE A 127 -6.44 -0.53 17.57
CA ILE A 127 -7.00 -1.51 18.52
C ILE A 127 -6.13 -1.59 19.78
N GLU A 128 -4.80 -1.51 19.64
CA GLU A 128 -3.83 -1.44 20.75
C GLU A 128 -3.86 -0.10 21.51
N LYS A 129 -4.78 0.82 21.17
CA LYS A 129 -4.94 2.16 21.77
C LYS A 129 -3.68 3.03 21.69
N VAL A 130 -2.80 2.80 20.71
CA VAL A 130 -1.60 3.62 20.48
C VAL A 130 -2.02 5.03 20.02
N PRO A 131 -1.37 6.12 20.51
CA PRO A 131 -1.73 7.48 20.11
C PRO A 131 -1.55 7.69 18.60
N MET A 132 -2.50 8.41 17.98
CA MET A 132 -2.55 8.59 16.52
C MET A 132 -1.30 9.28 15.95
N THR A 133 -0.67 10.16 16.72
CA THR A 133 0.59 10.83 16.36
C THR A 133 1.74 9.83 16.25
N ALA A 134 1.90 8.95 17.24
CA ALA A 134 2.91 7.88 17.20
C ALA A 134 2.64 6.86 16.07
N ILE A 135 1.38 6.57 15.78
CA ILE A 135 1.01 5.73 14.62
C ILE A 135 1.44 6.39 13.31
N ALA A 136 1.16 7.69 13.16
CA ALA A 136 1.50 8.46 11.98
C ALA A 136 3.03 8.52 11.75
N GLU A 137 3.79 8.79 12.81
CA GLU A 137 5.26 8.85 12.78
C GLU A 137 5.89 7.49 12.43
N SER A 138 5.45 6.42 13.10
CA SER A 138 6.00 5.06 12.89
C SER A 138 5.69 4.51 11.49
N LEU A 139 4.54 4.83 10.91
CA LEU A 139 4.15 4.33 9.60
C LEU A 139 4.45 5.31 8.45
N ALA A 140 5.10 6.43 8.75
CA ALA A 140 5.38 7.50 7.78
C ALA A 140 4.13 7.95 7.00
N VAL A 141 2.99 8.08 7.69
CA VAL A 141 1.71 8.53 7.13
C VAL A 141 1.23 9.78 7.84
N SER A 142 0.31 10.53 7.22
CA SER A 142 -0.32 11.66 7.89
C SER A 142 -1.28 11.22 9.01
N THR A 143 -1.40 12.02 10.07
CA THR A 143 -2.43 11.85 11.11
C THR A 143 -3.84 11.82 10.53
N SER A 144 -4.11 12.62 9.49
CA SER A 144 -5.39 12.60 8.76
C SER A 144 -5.70 11.24 8.13
N THR A 145 -4.68 10.47 7.72
CA THR A 145 -4.88 9.11 7.22
C THR A 145 -5.31 8.17 8.34
N VAL A 146 -4.70 8.28 9.51
CA VAL A 146 -5.08 7.50 10.70
C VAL A 146 -6.51 7.82 11.11
N ILE A 147 -6.88 9.11 11.16
CA ILE A 147 -8.25 9.56 11.48
C ILE A 147 -9.27 9.03 10.47
N ARG A 148 -8.99 9.07 9.17
CA ARG A 148 -9.90 8.49 8.16
C ARG A 148 -10.09 6.99 8.38
N LYS A 149 -9.01 6.27 8.72
CA LYS A 149 -9.09 4.83 9.00
C LYS A 149 -9.90 4.56 10.28
N LEU A 150 -9.72 5.38 11.31
CA LEU A 150 -10.53 5.32 12.54
C LEU A 150 -12.02 5.52 12.23
N LYS A 151 -12.36 6.51 11.40
CA LYS A 151 -13.74 6.78 10.97
C LYS A 151 -14.37 5.66 10.14
N GLU A 152 -13.60 4.69 9.65
CA GLU A 152 -14.17 3.48 9.02
C GLU A 152 -14.77 2.53 10.06
N PHE A 153 -14.28 2.55 11.31
CA PHE A 153 -14.85 1.80 12.44
C PHE A 153 -16.07 2.53 13.00
N LYS A 154 -17.12 2.68 12.17
CA LYS A 154 -18.42 3.12 12.67
C LYS A 154 -19.16 1.92 13.24
N PHE A 155 -19.39 1.92 14.54
CA PHE A 155 -20.38 1.05 15.15
C PHE A 155 -21.77 1.59 14.78
N LYS A 156 -22.57 0.79 14.07
CA LYS A 156 -23.99 1.08 13.90
C LYS A 156 -24.70 0.68 15.19
N ALA A 157 -24.95 1.65 16.06
CA ALA A 157 -25.87 1.43 17.18
C ALA A 157 -27.30 1.48 16.64
N ASN A 158 -28.02 0.37 16.69
CA ASN A 158 -29.47 0.37 16.45
C ASN A 158 -30.13 0.94 17.71
N LEU A 159 -30.58 2.20 17.64
CA LEU A 159 -31.26 2.88 18.74
C LEU A 159 -32.77 2.61 18.80
N ASN A 160 -33.29 1.79 17.87
CA ASN A 160 -34.72 1.54 17.73
C ASN A 160 -35.29 0.57 18.77
N TYR A 161 -34.43 -0.17 19.49
CA TYR A 161 -34.86 -1.09 20.54
C TYR A 161 -33.81 -1.13 21.64
N LEU A 162 -34.27 -1.27 22.88
CA LEU A 162 -33.41 -1.44 24.04
C LEU A 162 -32.87 -2.88 24.03
N PRO A 163 -31.56 -3.10 24.21
CA PRO A 163 -31.01 -4.44 24.42
C PRO A 163 -31.62 -5.09 25.67
N GLU A 164 -31.83 -6.41 25.62
CA GLU A 164 -32.42 -7.19 26.74
C GLU A 164 -31.52 -7.21 27.98
N HIS A 165 -30.20 -7.14 27.78
CA HIS A 165 -29.22 -6.99 28.85
C HIS A 165 -28.31 -5.79 28.55
N MET A 166 -28.25 -4.85 29.50
CA MET A 166 -27.40 -3.67 29.43
C MET A 166 -26.34 -3.76 30.52
N SER A 167 -25.07 -3.77 30.13
CA SER A 167 -23.93 -3.69 31.06
C SER A 167 -23.40 -2.26 31.04
N TRP A 168 -23.49 -1.58 32.18
CA TRP A 168 -22.90 -0.25 32.37
C TRP A 168 -21.57 -0.40 33.10
N ASP A 169 -20.52 0.13 32.48
CA ASP A 169 -19.21 0.26 33.09
C ASP A 169 -18.84 1.75 33.13
N VAL A 170 -18.21 2.20 34.21
CA VAL A 170 -17.85 3.61 34.42
C VAL A 170 -16.36 3.76 34.19
N GLU A 171 -16.01 4.26 33.00
CA GLU A 171 -14.63 4.63 32.69
C GLU A 171 -14.42 6.13 32.96
N THR A 172 -13.55 6.46 33.92
CA THR A 172 -13.09 7.84 34.12
C THR A 172 -12.03 8.20 33.09
N VAL A 173 -12.40 8.98 32.07
CA VAL A 173 -11.46 9.50 31.06
C VAL A 173 -10.94 10.86 31.52
N ARG A 174 -9.62 11.00 31.74
CA ARG A 174 -9.01 12.32 31.95
C ARG A 174 -8.94 13.05 30.61
N GLU A 175 -9.64 14.17 30.48
CA GLU A 175 -9.56 15.02 29.29
C GLU A 175 -8.13 15.53 29.10
N VAL A 176 -7.57 15.33 27.89
CA VAL A 176 -6.31 15.95 27.48
C VAL A 176 -6.67 17.17 26.66
N THR A 177 -6.42 18.36 27.20
CA THR A 177 -6.63 19.64 26.52
C THR A 177 -5.64 19.78 25.37
N VAL A 178 -6.12 19.76 24.12
CA VAL A 178 -5.33 20.11 22.94
C VAL A 178 -5.51 21.60 22.70
N SER A 179 -4.55 22.41 23.11
CA SER A 179 -4.48 23.83 22.78
C SER A 179 -4.22 24.00 21.29
N ILE A 180 -5.27 24.30 20.53
CA ILE A 180 -5.15 24.74 19.13
C ILE A 180 -4.73 26.21 19.16
N GLY A 181 -3.44 26.48 18.94
CA GLY A 181 -2.93 27.82 18.69
C GLY A 181 -3.48 28.37 17.37
N ARG A 182 -3.92 29.63 17.40
CA ARG A 182 -4.41 30.41 16.25
C ARG A 182 -3.38 30.53 15.13
#